data_AF-A0A128A2E8-F1
#
_entry.id   AF-A0A128A2E8-F1
#
_cell.length_a   1.000
_cell.length_b   1.000
_cell.length_c   1.000
_cell.angle_alpha   90.00
_cell.angle_beta   90.00
_cell.angle_gamma   90.00
#
_symmetry.space_group_name_H-M   'P 1'
#
loop_
_entity.id
_entity.type
_entity.pdbx_description
1 polymer ?
#
loop_
_entity_poly.entity_id
_entity_poly.type
_entity_poly.pdbx_seq_one_letter_code
_entity_poly.pdbx_strand_id
1 'polypeptide(L)' 'METITKKTVSIEFEGKKHVLPDDFTVGMFLAQIGLPEDTPVRMQTTREGFLIIPQTEKN' A
#
# COMPACT_ATOMS: atom_id res chain seq x y z
N MET A 1 16.49 8.72 25.55
CA MET A 1 15.91 8.70 24.19
C MET A 1 15.20 7.38 24.03
N GLU A 2 13.87 7.37 24.09
CA GLU A 2 13.10 6.16 23.78
C GLU A 2 13.13 5.95 22.26
N THR A 3 13.55 4.76 21.84
CA THR A 3 13.50 4.35 20.43
C THR A 3 12.04 4.02 20.11
N ILE A 4 11.31 4.98 19.55
CA ILE A 4 9.97 4.73 19.03
C ILE A 4 10.15 3.86 17.79
N THR A 5 9.95 2.54 17.94
CA THR A 5 9.87 1.62 16.80
C THR A 5 8.62 1.99 16.01
N LYS A 6 8.78 2.75 14.92
CA LYS A 6 7.67 3.03 14.00
C LYS A 6 7.16 1.71 13.45
N LYS A 7 5.86 1.45 13.63
CA LYS A 7 5.22 0.27 13.04
C LYS A 7 5.25 0.45 11.52
N THR A 8 5.47 -0.65 10.82
CA THR A 8 5.49 -0.66 9.35
C THR A 8 4.57 -1.75 8.82
N VAL A 9 3.94 -1.50 7.69
CA VAL A 9 3.09 -2.43 6.95
C VAL A 9 3.78 -2.79 5.64
N SER A 10 3.88 -4.08 5.36
CA SER A 10 4.36 -4.56 4.06
C SER A 10 3.18 -4.65 3.10
N ILE A 11 3.32 -4.01 1.94
CA ILE A 11 2.38 -4.13 0.83
C ILE A 11 3.07 -4.70 -0.40
N GLU A 12 2.31 -5.34 -1.28
CA GLU A 12 2.77 -5.77 -2.60
C GLU A 12 1.92 -5.11 -3.69
N PHE A 13 2.56 -4.59 -4.73
CA PHE A 13 1.93 -3.97 -5.90
C PHE A 13 2.73 -4.31 -7.16
N GLU A 14 2.08 -4.79 -8.22
CA GLU A 14 2.74 -5.23 -9.47
C GLU A 14 3.93 -6.19 -9.26
N GLY A 15 3.85 -7.05 -8.24
CA GLY A 15 4.93 -7.98 -7.88
C GLY A 15 6.13 -7.34 -7.17
N LYS A 16 6.05 -6.05 -6.81
CA LYS A 16 7.05 -5.35 -5.99
C LYS A 16 6.54 -5.19 -4.57
N LYS A 17 7.41 -5.49 -3.59
CA LYS A 17 7.12 -5.28 -2.17
C LYS A 17 7.53 -3.87 -1.76
N HIS A 18 6.64 -3.18 -1.05
CA HIS A 18 6.89 -1.89 -0.42
C HIS A 18 6.67 -2.01 1.08
N VAL A 19 7.58 -1.45 1.88
CA VAL A 19 7.43 -1.36 3.33
C VAL A 19 7.07 0.08 3.65
N LEU A 20 5.88 0.28 4.19
CA LEU A 20 5.31 1.59 4.46
C LEU A 20 5.19 1.82 5.97
N PRO A 21 5.32 3.05 6.46
CA PRO A 21 4.96 3.41 7.83
C PRO A 21 3.48 3.10 8.14
N ASP A 22 3.11 2.90 9.41
CA ASP A 22 1.71 2.63 9.77
C ASP A 22 0.77 3.84 9.64
N ASP A 23 1.32 5.06 9.65
CA ASP A 23 0.63 6.31 9.34
C ASP A 23 0.40 6.50 7.83
N PHE A 24 0.95 5.62 6.99
CA PHE A 24 0.89 5.71 5.55
C PHE A 24 -0.40 5.08 5.01
N THR A 25 -1.22 5.88 4.32
CA THR A 25 -2.51 5.41 3.80
C THR A 25 -2.36 4.79 2.40
N VAL A 26 -3.34 3.97 2.00
CA VAL A 26 -3.38 3.40 0.64
C VAL A 26 -3.52 4.50 -0.41
N GLY A 27 -4.31 5.55 -0.16
CA GLY A 27 -4.43 6.70 -1.06
C GLY A 27 -3.07 7.37 -1.32
N MET A 28 -2.29 7.60 -0.27
CA MET A 28 -0.93 8.14 -0.40
C MET A 28 -0.01 7.22 -1.21
N PHE A 29 -0.17 5.90 -1.08
CA PHE A 29 0.57 4.93 -1.91
C PHE A 29 0.21 5.07 -3.38
N LEU A 30 -1.09 5.11 -3.68
CA LEU A 30 -1.62 5.28 -5.03
C LEU A 30 -1.08 6.56 -5.68
N ALA A 31 -1.11 7.69 -4.96
CA ALA A 31 -0.54 8.95 -5.45
C ALA A 31 0.96 8.85 -5.77
N GLN A 32 1.75 8.16 -4.93
CA GLN A 32 3.19 7.97 -5.16
C GLN A 32 3.48 7.15 -6.43
N ILE A 33 2.62 6.20 -6.77
CA ILE A 33 2.75 5.39 -7.99
C ILE A 33 2.06 6.03 -9.21
N GLY A 34 1.56 7.26 -9.08
CA GLY A 34 0.95 8.02 -10.17
C GLY A 34 -0.52 7.69 -10.44
N LEU A 35 -1.21 7.05 -9.49
CA LEU A 35 -2.64 6.80 -9.55
C LEU A 35 -3.41 7.83 -8.70
N PRO A 36 -4.65 8.18 -9.07
CA PRO A 36 -5.54 8.94 -8.21
C PRO A 36 -5.71 8.29 -6.83
N GLU A 37 -5.74 9.07 -5.76
CA GLU A 37 -5.90 8.58 -4.38
C GLU A 37 -7.22 7.83 -4.16
N ASP A 38 -8.23 8.17 -4.95
CA ASP A 38 -9.56 7.59 -4.99
C ASP A 38 -9.67 6.35 -5.89
N THR A 39 -8.56 5.91 -6.51
CA THR A 39 -8.55 4.70 -7.34
C THR A 39 -9.05 3.52 -6.52
N PRO A 40 -10.13 2.84 -6.95
CA PRO A 40 -10.65 1.70 -6.20
C PRO A 40 -9.59 0.61 -6.14
N VAL A 41 -9.39 0.02 -4.96
CA VAL A 41 -8.39 -1.02 -4.73
C VAL A 41 -9.04 -2.28 -4.20
N ARG A 42 -8.58 -3.43 -4.70
CA ARG A 42 -8.83 -4.71 -4.04
C ARG A 42 -7.63 -5.00 -3.14
N MET A 43 -7.89 -5.14 -1.84
CA MET A 43 -6.89 -5.60 -0.88
C MET A 43 -7.05 -7.09 -0.62
N GLN A 44 -5.95 -7.83 -0.64
CA GLN A 44 -5.91 -9.24 -0.27
C GLN A 44 -4.84 -9.44 0.81
N THR A 45 -5.23 -10.03 1.95
CA THR A 45 -4.29 -10.36 3.02
C THR A 45 -3.36 -11.49 2.57
N THR A 46 -2.06 -11.34 2.79
CA THR A 46 -1.04 -12.36 2.51
C THR A 46 -0.30 -12.75 3.80
N ARG A 47 0.53 -13.80 3.75
CA ARG A 47 1.34 -14.20 4.91
C ARG A 47 2.37 -13.13 5.33
N GLU A 48 2.71 -12.22 4.42
CA GLU A 48 3.75 -11.22 4.62
C GLU A 48 3.18 -9.80 4.81
N GLY A 49 1.87 -9.59 4.61
CA GLY A 49 1.22 -8.29 4.70
C GLY A 49 -0.05 -8.19 3.86
N PHE A 50 -0.11 -7.20 2.96
CA PHE A 50 -1.27 -6.97 2.09
C PHE A 50 -0.88 -6.83 0.61
N LEU A 51 -1.56 -7.54 -0.27
CA LEU A 51 -1.47 -7.32 -1.71
C LEU A 51 -2.52 -6.26 -2.10
N ILE A 52 -2.06 -5.18 -2.74
CA ILE A 52 -2.92 -4.10 -3.24
C ILE A 52 -3.02 -4.22 -4.75
N ILE A 53 -4.25 -4.34 -5.25
CA ILE A 53 -4.55 -4.44 -6.68
C ILE A 53 -5.50 -3.30 -7.05
N PRO A 54 -4.98 -2.17 -7.59
CA PRO A 54 -5.80 -1.11 -8.15
C PRO A 54 -6.72 -1.66 -9.24
N GLN A 55 -7.98 -1.28 -9.14
CA GLN A 55 -9.03 -1.55 -10.11
C GLN A 55 -9.11 -0.32 -11.02
N THR A 56 -8.08 -0.08 -11.83
CA THR A 56 -8.21 0.88 -12.92
C THR A 56 -9.21 0.25 -13.90
N GLU A 57 -10.37 0.89 -14.11
CA GLU A 57 -11.31 0.43 -15.13
C GLU A 57 -10.56 0.26 -16.45
N LYS A 58 -10.32 -0.99 -16.86
CA LYS A 58 -10.05 -1.31 -18.24
C LYS A 58 -11.38 -1.19 -18.96
N ASN A 59 -11.66 -0.01 -19.48
CA ASN A 59 -12.50 0.08 -20.67
C ASN A 59 -11.69 -0.43 -21.86
#